data_AF-A0LHA0-F1
#
_entry.id   AF-A0LHA0-F1
#
_cell.length_a   1.000
_cell.length_b   1.000
_cell.length_c   1.000
_cell.angle_alpha   90.00
_cell.angle_beta   90.00
_cell.angle_gamma   90.00
#
_symmetry.space_group_name_H-M   'P 1'
#
loop_
_entity.id
_entity.type
_entity.pdbx_description
1 polymer ?
#
loop_
_entity_poly.entity_id
_entity_poly.type
_entity_poly.pdbx_seq_one_letter_code
_entity_poly.pdbx_strand_id
1 'polypeptide(L)'
;MKTPVNFPRLPRTIQIVVPLLFFSILSCPAVASAGWVQRYGGGGGDFATGIAVDRGGNVYVTGASAGFISGNYTYIDYATIKYDRYGNRKWVRRYNGPKNYNDEAAAIAVDPDGNVYVTGKSMGLSSGYDYATVKYDTNGKRQWVRRYNGPQNKNDKAMALAVDGGGNVYVTGRVDGDDYGHFATIKYDTNGKRQWVRHYKGPWNAKTPAAIAVDGIGNVYVSGAADPGTFDYVTIKYDADGGLKWERHYNGPGGLYDMPAAMAVDRSGNVYVTGGSMGSEDYGSLDYATIKYDTEGNEKWVRRYNGPRNENDTSKAIAVDSAGNVYVTGEAEGIYSSLDYTTIKYDADGNRQWIKRLLGPRDAVEVPTAIGVDSAGNVYVTGQVEGASGYWRYGTVKYDTDGNRQWVKFYSGGGTSVATAMVVTAGGNVYVTGISYGAYSTDADYVTIKYDTNGN
;
A
#
# COMPACT_ATOMS: atom_id res chain seq x y z
N MET A 1 -73.44 69.86 10.31
CA MET A 1 -72.46 68.75 10.46
C MET A 1 -72.44 67.92 9.18
N LYS A 2 -71.43 68.16 8.33
CA LYS A 2 -70.66 67.15 7.56
C LYS A 2 -69.68 67.95 6.70
N THR A 3 -68.42 67.79 7.04
CA THR A 3 -67.23 68.42 6.46
C THR A 3 -67.03 68.02 5.00
N PRO A 4 -66.65 68.95 4.10
CA PRO A 4 -66.05 68.59 2.82
C PRO A 4 -64.53 68.42 3.00
N VAL A 5 -64.01 67.25 2.64
CA VAL A 5 -62.57 66.97 2.68
C VAL A 5 -61.93 67.43 1.38
N ASN A 6 -60.87 68.24 1.53
CA ASN A 6 -59.99 68.76 0.49
C ASN A 6 -59.29 67.65 -0.32
N PHE A 7 -59.19 67.84 -1.64
CA PHE A 7 -58.18 67.19 -2.47
C PHE A 7 -57.00 68.15 -2.71
N PRO A 8 -55.76 67.80 -2.33
CA PRO A 8 -54.59 68.61 -2.65
C PRO A 8 -54.03 68.30 -4.05
N ARG A 9 -53.40 69.34 -4.61
CA ARG A 9 -52.76 69.42 -5.94
C ARG A 9 -51.55 68.47 -6.09
N LEU A 10 -51.32 68.08 -7.34
CA LEU A 10 -50.20 67.29 -7.88
C LEU A 10 -48.80 67.82 -7.49
N PRO A 11 -47.80 66.94 -7.38
CA PRO A 11 -46.45 67.32 -7.77
C PRO A 11 -45.69 66.27 -8.61
N ARG A 12 -45.07 66.81 -9.67
CA ARG A 12 -43.73 66.54 -10.24
C ARG A 12 -43.34 65.12 -10.68
N THR A 13 -42.86 65.11 -11.92
CA THR A 13 -42.10 64.07 -12.64
C THR A 13 -41.04 63.40 -11.75
N ILE A 14 -41.19 62.11 -11.54
CA ILE A 14 -40.15 61.24 -10.96
C ILE A 14 -39.38 60.63 -12.14
N GLN A 15 -38.12 61.01 -12.31
CA GLN A 15 -37.18 60.23 -13.12
C GLN A 15 -36.90 58.91 -12.38
N ILE A 16 -37.40 57.80 -12.93
CA ILE A 16 -37.01 56.47 -12.47
C ILE A 16 -35.64 56.17 -13.09
N VAL A 17 -34.59 56.28 -12.29
CA VAL A 17 -33.30 55.65 -12.57
C VAL A 17 -33.51 54.15 -12.38
N VAL A 18 -33.63 53.40 -13.47
CA VAL A 18 -33.59 51.94 -13.43
C VAL A 18 -32.15 51.55 -13.12
N PRO A 19 -31.84 50.88 -11.99
CA PRO A 19 -30.52 50.32 -11.81
C PRO A 19 -30.39 49.17 -12.81
N LEU A 20 -29.50 49.34 -13.79
CA LEU A 20 -29.04 48.24 -14.62
C LEU A 20 -28.35 47.24 -13.68
N LEU A 21 -29.08 46.21 -13.26
CA LEU A 21 -28.51 45.02 -12.65
C LEU A 21 -27.58 44.41 -13.70
N PHE A 22 -26.28 44.66 -13.56
CA PHE A 22 -25.27 43.79 -14.14
C PHE A 22 -25.50 42.41 -13.54
N PHE A 23 -26.17 41.53 -14.29
CA PHE A 23 -25.97 40.10 -14.12
C PHE A 23 -24.50 39.85 -14.43
N SER A 24 -23.67 39.84 -13.39
CA SER A 24 -22.44 39.08 -13.45
C SER A 24 -22.90 37.67 -13.80
N ILE A 25 -22.63 37.25 -15.04
CA ILE A 25 -22.59 35.84 -15.36
C ILE A 25 -21.50 35.32 -14.44
N LEU A 26 -21.91 34.83 -13.27
CA LEU A 26 -21.10 33.94 -12.47
C LEU A 26 -20.84 32.80 -13.43
N SER A 27 -19.68 32.84 -14.09
CA SER A 27 -19.05 31.65 -14.59
C SER A 27 -19.14 30.69 -13.43
N CYS A 28 -19.95 29.64 -13.59
CA CYS A 28 -19.91 28.49 -12.72
C CYS A 28 -18.43 28.23 -12.46
N PRO A 29 -17.89 28.41 -11.23
CA PRO A 29 -16.55 27.92 -10.99
C PRO A 29 -16.67 26.46 -11.37
N ALA A 30 -15.95 26.05 -12.43
CA ALA A 30 -15.88 24.66 -12.80
C ALA A 30 -15.63 23.93 -11.49
N VAL A 31 -16.61 23.16 -11.04
CA VAL A 31 -16.45 22.36 -9.83
C VAL A 31 -15.25 21.51 -10.17
N ALA A 32 -14.12 21.82 -9.55
CA ALA A 32 -12.90 21.07 -9.76
C ALA A 32 -13.31 19.62 -9.46
N SER A 33 -13.27 18.76 -10.48
CA SER A 33 -13.50 17.33 -10.33
C SER A 33 -12.36 16.81 -9.48
N ALA A 34 -12.51 16.96 -8.16
CA ALA A 34 -11.66 16.34 -7.19
C ALA A 34 -12.01 14.86 -7.19
N GLY A 35 -10.98 14.04 -7.35
CA GLY A 35 -11.07 12.59 -7.52
C GLY A 35 -11.21 12.10 -8.97
N TRP A 36 -10.78 10.85 -9.19
CA TRP A 36 -11.04 10.09 -10.42
C TRP A 36 -11.00 8.60 -10.13
N VAL A 37 -11.71 7.82 -10.96
CA VAL A 37 -11.67 6.34 -10.94
C VAL A 37 -11.25 5.86 -12.32
N GLN A 38 -10.27 4.98 -12.39
CA GLN A 38 -9.81 4.33 -13.62
C GLN A 38 -9.91 2.82 -13.50
N ARG A 39 -10.21 2.20 -14.64
CA ARG A 39 -10.28 0.75 -14.79
C ARG A 39 -9.33 0.28 -15.87
N TYR A 40 -8.73 -0.88 -15.66
CA TYR A 40 -7.96 -1.56 -16.68
C TYR A 40 -8.32 -3.04 -16.70
N GLY A 41 -8.73 -3.49 -17.89
CA GLY A 41 -9.04 -4.88 -18.20
C GLY A 41 -8.16 -5.37 -19.37
N GLY A 42 -7.54 -6.54 -19.22
CA GLY A 42 -6.68 -7.19 -20.23
C GLY A 42 -7.45 -8.10 -21.20
N GLY A 43 -8.73 -8.36 -20.93
CA GLY A 43 -9.58 -9.30 -21.66
C GLY A 43 -9.87 -10.58 -20.87
N GLY A 44 -9.24 -10.78 -19.72
CA GLY A 44 -9.60 -11.78 -18.72
C GLY A 44 -9.28 -11.28 -17.31
N GLY A 45 -9.12 -12.18 -16.33
CA GLY A 45 -8.82 -11.79 -14.95
C GLY A 45 -7.54 -10.96 -14.78
N ASP A 46 -7.67 -9.83 -14.08
CA ASP A 46 -6.61 -8.87 -13.80
C ASP A 46 -6.52 -8.57 -12.29
N PHE A 47 -5.33 -8.79 -11.72
CA PHE A 47 -5.04 -8.63 -10.30
C PHE A 47 -4.00 -7.55 -10.02
N ALA A 48 -4.41 -6.37 -9.56
CA ALA A 48 -3.49 -5.30 -9.15
C ALA A 48 -2.87 -5.60 -7.78
N THR A 49 -1.56 -5.46 -7.66
CA THR A 49 -0.80 -5.80 -6.43
C THR A 49 -0.03 -4.62 -5.85
N GLY A 50 0.28 -3.59 -6.65
CA GLY A 50 1.07 -2.46 -6.17
C GLY A 50 0.78 -1.15 -6.88
N ILE A 51 1.04 -0.05 -6.19
CA ILE A 51 0.90 1.33 -6.69
C ILE A 51 2.08 2.19 -6.25
N ALA A 52 2.55 3.06 -7.13
CA ALA A 52 3.56 4.09 -6.85
C ALA A 52 3.15 5.42 -7.49
N VAL A 53 3.61 6.54 -6.93
CA VAL A 53 3.32 7.89 -7.45
C VAL A 53 4.63 8.67 -7.55
N ASP A 54 4.85 9.34 -8.67
CA ASP A 54 6.03 10.22 -8.83
C ASP A 54 5.77 11.65 -8.32
N ARG A 55 6.84 12.45 -8.25
CA ARG A 55 6.75 13.87 -7.81
C ARG A 55 5.87 14.74 -8.73
N GLY A 56 5.63 14.31 -9.97
CA GLY A 56 4.72 14.97 -10.90
C GLY A 56 3.25 14.60 -10.68
N GLY A 57 2.95 13.69 -9.74
CA GLY A 57 1.62 13.18 -9.47
C GLY A 57 1.14 12.14 -10.48
N ASN A 58 2.03 11.58 -11.31
CA ASN A 58 1.66 10.45 -12.15
C ASN A 58 1.59 9.19 -11.30
N VAL A 59 0.61 8.35 -11.60
CA VAL A 59 0.29 7.14 -10.85
C VAL A 59 0.69 5.93 -11.68
N TYR A 60 1.36 4.98 -11.05
CA TYR A 60 1.82 3.74 -11.66
C TYR A 60 1.22 2.57 -10.89
N VAL A 61 0.54 1.67 -11.59
CA VAL A 61 -0.09 0.50 -10.99
C VAL A 61 0.46 -0.74 -11.66
N THR A 62 0.74 -1.79 -10.89
CA THR A 62 1.19 -3.07 -11.43
C THR A 62 0.40 -4.24 -10.85
N GLY A 63 0.50 -5.38 -11.54
CA GLY A 63 -0.01 -6.65 -11.07
C GLY A 63 0.10 -7.72 -12.15
N ALA A 64 -0.81 -8.69 -12.13
CA ALA A 64 -0.95 -9.71 -13.15
C ALA A 64 -2.19 -9.46 -14.03
N SER A 65 -2.15 -9.84 -15.31
CA SER A 65 -3.23 -9.59 -16.27
C SER A 65 -3.35 -10.73 -17.28
N ALA A 66 -4.53 -11.31 -17.45
CA ALA A 66 -4.80 -12.25 -18.54
C ALA A 66 -5.27 -11.51 -19.80
N GLY A 67 -4.81 -11.97 -20.96
CA GLY A 67 -5.37 -11.59 -22.25
C GLY A 67 -6.49 -12.52 -22.69
N PHE A 68 -7.17 -12.18 -23.78
CA PHE A 68 -8.11 -13.07 -24.45
C PHE A 68 -7.85 -13.09 -25.96
N ILE A 69 -7.51 -14.25 -26.49
CA ILE A 69 -7.14 -14.43 -27.90
C ILE A 69 -7.89 -15.64 -28.45
N SER A 70 -8.63 -15.43 -29.53
CA SER A 70 -9.33 -16.50 -30.28
C SER A 70 -10.19 -17.43 -29.41
N GLY A 71 -10.94 -16.87 -28.47
CA GLY A 71 -11.84 -17.63 -27.61
C GLY A 71 -11.21 -18.24 -26.36
N ASN A 72 -9.91 -18.02 -26.11
CA ASN A 72 -9.20 -18.57 -24.96
C ASN A 72 -8.47 -17.49 -24.17
N TYR A 73 -8.46 -17.65 -22.84
CA TYR A 73 -7.63 -16.82 -21.96
C TYR A 73 -6.15 -17.16 -22.16
N THR A 74 -5.30 -16.14 -22.15
CA THR A 74 -3.85 -16.34 -22.08
C THR A 74 -3.42 -16.59 -20.65
N TYR A 75 -2.19 -17.06 -20.46
CA TYR A 75 -1.54 -16.96 -19.17
C TYR A 75 -1.48 -15.50 -18.69
N ILE A 76 -1.42 -15.32 -17.37
CA ILE A 76 -1.28 -14.00 -16.77
C ILE A 76 0.15 -13.51 -16.98
N ASP A 77 0.31 -12.26 -17.40
CA ASP A 77 1.62 -11.60 -17.47
C ASP A 77 1.63 -10.42 -16.51
N TYR A 78 2.80 -9.84 -16.26
CA TYR A 78 2.84 -8.54 -15.59
C TYR A 78 2.05 -7.54 -16.42
N ALA A 79 1.24 -6.70 -15.81
CA ALA A 79 0.70 -5.50 -16.43
C ALA A 79 1.01 -4.29 -15.57
N THR A 80 1.66 -3.30 -16.16
CA THR A 80 2.00 -2.03 -15.52
C THR A 80 1.35 -0.90 -16.30
N ILE A 81 0.62 -0.02 -15.61
CA ILE A 81 -0.14 1.07 -16.20
C ILE A 81 0.32 2.39 -15.60
N LYS A 82 0.50 3.41 -16.43
CA LYS A 82 0.70 4.80 -16.01
C LYS A 82 -0.54 5.63 -16.29
N TYR A 83 -0.98 6.38 -15.28
CA TYR A 83 -1.94 7.47 -15.38
C TYR A 83 -1.25 8.80 -15.07
N ASP A 84 -1.67 9.89 -15.71
CA ASP A 84 -1.29 11.22 -15.22
C ASP A 84 -2.08 11.63 -13.98
N ARG A 85 -1.75 12.80 -13.41
CA ARG A 85 -2.40 13.35 -12.22
C ARG A 85 -3.92 13.56 -12.35
N TYR A 86 -4.44 13.57 -13.58
CA TYR A 86 -5.85 13.74 -13.93
C TYR A 86 -6.54 12.40 -14.23
N GLY A 87 -5.80 11.28 -14.16
CA GLY A 87 -6.33 9.95 -14.42
C GLY A 87 -6.25 9.54 -15.89
N ASN A 88 -5.65 10.33 -16.79
CA ASN A 88 -5.54 9.90 -18.17
C ASN A 88 -4.45 8.83 -18.31
N ARG A 89 -4.81 7.68 -18.87
CA ARG A 89 -3.86 6.60 -19.15
C ARG A 89 -2.82 7.05 -20.18
N LYS A 90 -1.54 6.98 -19.81
CA LYS A 90 -0.41 7.33 -20.69
C LYS A 90 0.17 6.12 -21.40
N TRP A 91 0.32 5.00 -20.68
CA TRP A 91 0.78 3.76 -21.28
C TRP A 91 0.39 2.54 -20.45
N VAL A 92 0.39 1.39 -21.11
CA VAL A 92 0.31 0.04 -20.53
C VAL A 92 1.51 -0.75 -21.04
N ARG A 93 2.18 -1.49 -20.16
CA ARG A 93 3.27 -2.40 -20.50
C ARG A 93 3.03 -3.77 -19.91
N ARG A 94 3.19 -4.79 -20.74
CA ARG A 94 3.20 -6.18 -20.31
C ARG A 94 4.61 -6.74 -20.33
N TYR A 95 4.91 -7.59 -19.36
CA TYR A 95 6.12 -8.40 -19.37
C TYR A 95 5.70 -9.88 -19.29
N ASN A 96 5.86 -10.54 -20.43
CA ASN A 96 5.70 -11.97 -20.62
C ASN A 96 7.10 -12.60 -20.65
N GLY A 97 7.36 -13.46 -19.69
CA GLY A 97 8.63 -14.09 -19.42
C GLY A 97 9.05 -15.09 -20.48
N PRO A 98 10.28 -15.61 -20.39
CA PRO A 98 10.86 -16.48 -21.41
C PRO A 98 10.03 -17.73 -21.73
N LYS A 99 9.30 -18.29 -20.75
CA LYS A 99 8.52 -19.52 -20.92
C LYS A 99 7.16 -19.30 -21.60
N ASN A 100 6.69 -18.06 -21.71
CA ASN A 100 5.30 -17.76 -22.09
C ASN A 100 4.27 -18.44 -21.18
N TYR A 101 4.48 -18.34 -19.88
CA TYR A 101 3.62 -18.91 -18.85
C TYR A 101 3.27 -17.82 -17.82
N ASN A 102 2.60 -18.17 -16.73
CA ASN A 102 2.22 -17.19 -15.72
C ASN A 102 3.42 -16.37 -15.21
N ASP A 103 3.26 -15.05 -15.19
CA ASP A 103 4.16 -14.08 -14.58
C ASP A 103 3.31 -13.14 -13.71
N GLU A 104 3.68 -13.02 -12.44
CA GLU A 104 2.95 -12.18 -11.48
C GLU A 104 3.87 -11.13 -10.85
N ALA A 105 3.49 -9.85 -10.98
CA ALA A 105 4.18 -8.75 -10.32
C ALA A 105 3.75 -8.66 -8.85
N ALA A 106 4.72 -8.48 -7.95
CA ALA A 106 4.50 -8.39 -6.51
C ALA A 106 4.69 -6.96 -5.97
N ALA A 107 5.63 -6.18 -6.53
CA ALA A 107 5.93 -4.84 -6.04
C ALA A 107 6.33 -3.88 -7.17
N ILE A 108 6.13 -2.58 -6.91
CA ILE A 108 6.50 -1.47 -7.79
C ILE A 108 7.12 -0.33 -6.97
N ALA A 109 8.11 0.35 -7.54
CA ALA A 109 8.57 1.65 -7.05
C ALA A 109 8.95 2.56 -8.21
N VAL A 110 9.06 3.85 -7.90
CA VAL A 110 9.49 4.89 -8.85
C VAL A 110 10.68 5.64 -8.27
N ASP A 111 11.69 5.91 -9.08
CA ASP A 111 12.85 6.72 -8.67
C ASP A 111 12.58 8.22 -8.80
N PRO A 112 13.48 9.09 -8.28
CA PRO A 112 13.37 10.54 -8.42
C PRO A 112 13.23 11.08 -9.85
N ASP A 113 13.71 10.33 -10.85
CA ASP A 113 13.65 10.69 -12.27
C ASP A 113 12.36 10.20 -12.95
N GLY A 114 11.52 9.46 -12.22
CA GLY A 114 10.27 8.90 -12.72
C GLY A 114 10.45 7.60 -13.51
N ASN A 115 11.58 6.91 -13.38
CA ASN A 115 11.71 5.55 -13.89
C ASN A 115 10.98 4.58 -12.96
N VAL A 116 10.34 3.58 -13.57
CA VAL A 116 9.48 2.62 -12.90
C VAL A 116 10.19 1.28 -12.79
N TYR A 117 10.16 0.68 -11.61
CA TYR A 117 10.75 -0.62 -11.34
C TYR A 117 9.66 -1.55 -10.84
N VAL A 118 9.53 -2.72 -11.47
CA VAL A 118 8.51 -3.72 -11.14
C VAL A 118 9.21 -5.03 -10.89
N THR A 119 8.89 -5.73 -9.80
CA THR A 119 9.44 -7.05 -9.51
C THR A 119 8.34 -8.07 -9.22
N GLY A 120 8.66 -9.35 -9.39
CA GLY A 120 7.81 -10.46 -8.97
C GLY A 120 8.42 -11.80 -9.37
N LYS A 121 7.57 -12.78 -9.68
CA LYS A 121 7.97 -14.11 -10.15
C LYS A 121 7.66 -14.29 -11.64
N SER A 122 8.50 -15.03 -12.36
CA SER A 122 8.34 -15.32 -13.79
C SER A 122 8.90 -16.69 -14.13
N MET A 123 8.18 -17.51 -14.88
CA MET A 123 8.62 -18.88 -15.19
C MET A 123 9.83 -18.90 -16.15
N GLY A 124 10.87 -19.65 -15.78
CA GLY A 124 12.07 -19.82 -16.62
C GLY A 124 11.91 -20.87 -17.71
N LEU A 125 12.83 -20.86 -18.69
CA LEU A 125 12.83 -21.85 -19.78
C LEU A 125 13.13 -23.27 -19.28
N SER A 126 14.09 -23.37 -18.37
CA SER A 126 14.67 -24.60 -17.82
C SER A 126 14.75 -24.57 -16.29
N SER A 127 14.02 -23.67 -15.64
CA SER A 127 13.92 -23.50 -14.18
C SER A 127 12.45 -23.39 -13.77
N GLY A 128 12.19 -23.33 -12.47
CA GLY A 128 10.88 -22.97 -11.95
C GLY A 128 10.56 -21.49 -12.18
N TYR A 129 9.76 -20.93 -11.28
CA TYR A 129 9.65 -19.47 -11.19
C TYR A 129 11.00 -18.89 -10.79
N ASP A 130 11.45 -17.82 -11.43
CA ASP A 130 12.60 -17.03 -11.02
C ASP A 130 12.15 -15.61 -10.65
N TYR A 131 13.00 -14.83 -10.00
CA TYR A 131 12.73 -13.40 -9.88
C TYR A 131 12.73 -12.78 -11.27
N ALA A 132 11.85 -11.82 -11.50
CA ALA A 132 11.92 -10.94 -12.66
C ALA A 132 11.75 -9.50 -12.21
N THR A 133 12.73 -8.66 -12.52
CA THR A 133 12.69 -7.22 -12.25
C THR A 133 12.83 -6.46 -13.56
N VAL A 134 11.91 -5.54 -13.83
CA VAL A 134 11.84 -4.77 -15.07
C VAL A 134 11.93 -3.29 -14.75
N LYS A 135 12.79 -2.56 -15.48
CA LYS A 135 12.85 -1.09 -15.47
C LYS A 135 12.20 -0.51 -16.73
N TYR A 136 11.33 0.46 -16.54
CA TYR A 136 10.79 1.32 -17.61
C TYR A 136 11.20 2.77 -17.37
N ASP A 137 11.43 3.52 -18.44
CA ASP A 137 11.54 4.98 -18.33
C ASP A 137 10.16 5.63 -18.18
N THR A 138 10.14 6.96 -18.02
CA THR A 138 8.89 7.73 -17.83
C THR A 138 7.89 7.58 -18.99
N ASN A 139 8.35 7.23 -20.19
CA ASN A 139 7.54 7.00 -21.39
C ASN A 139 7.13 5.53 -21.55
N GLY A 140 7.47 4.68 -20.57
CA GLY A 140 7.18 3.25 -20.58
C GLY A 140 8.10 2.45 -21.48
N LYS A 141 9.21 3.01 -22.00
CA LYS A 141 10.18 2.20 -22.75
C LYS A 141 11.00 1.38 -21.78
N ARG A 142 11.02 0.06 -22.00
CA ARG A 142 11.79 -0.89 -21.19
C ARG A 142 13.28 -0.61 -21.35
N GLN A 143 13.95 -0.33 -20.24
CA GLN A 143 15.39 -0.08 -20.19
C GLN A 143 16.15 -1.39 -20.00
N TRP A 144 15.70 -2.23 -19.06
CA TRP A 144 16.28 -3.54 -18.82
C TRP A 144 15.31 -4.50 -18.13
N VAL A 145 15.63 -5.79 -18.24
CA VAL A 145 15.06 -6.88 -17.44
C VAL A 145 16.20 -7.61 -16.76
N ARG A 146 16.04 -7.93 -15.48
CA ARG A 146 16.95 -8.80 -14.73
C ARG A 146 16.16 -9.94 -14.14
N ARG A 147 16.63 -11.16 -14.39
CA ARG A 147 16.10 -12.37 -13.78
C ARG A 147 17.12 -12.91 -12.78
N TYR A 148 16.64 -13.47 -11.68
CA TYR A 148 17.48 -14.14 -10.71
C TYR A 148 16.92 -15.52 -10.40
N ASN A 149 17.67 -16.52 -10.84
CA ASN A 149 17.44 -17.93 -10.55
C ASN A 149 18.41 -18.32 -9.42
N GLY A 150 17.86 -18.83 -8.33
CA GLY A 150 18.58 -19.28 -7.17
C GLY A 150 19.47 -20.50 -7.48
N PRO A 151 20.42 -20.83 -6.59
CA PRO A 151 21.40 -21.87 -6.86
C PRO A 151 20.82 -23.26 -7.16
N GLN A 152 19.60 -23.54 -6.70
CA GLN A 152 18.95 -24.85 -6.81
C GLN A 152 17.98 -24.97 -7.97
N ASN A 153 17.81 -23.94 -8.81
CA ASN A 153 16.96 -24.00 -10.00
C ASN A 153 15.49 -24.34 -9.71
N LYS A 154 14.99 -24.00 -8.51
CA LYS A 154 13.62 -24.26 -8.04
C LYS A 154 12.74 -23.02 -8.25
N ASN A 155 11.74 -22.82 -7.39
CA ASN A 155 10.86 -21.66 -7.44
C ASN A 155 11.38 -20.54 -6.55
N ASP A 156 11.73 -19.43 -7.17
CA ASP A 156 12.18 -18.20 -6.54
C ASP A 156 11.17 -17.10 -6.82
N LYS A 157 10.73 -16.42 -5.77
CA LYS A 157 9.69 -15.41 -5.83
C LYS A 157 10.19 -14.11 -5.21
N ALA A 158 10.37 -13.08 -6.03
CA ALA A 158 10.58 -11.72 -5.53
C ALA A 158 9.27 -11.21 -4.92
N MET A 159 9.34 -10.59 -3.75
CA MET A 159 8.16 -10.19 -2.97
C MET A 159 8.10 -8.70 -2.71
N ALA A 160 9.25 -8.06 -2.52
CA ALA A 160 9.32 -6.64 -2.24
C ALA A 160 10.53 -6.00 -2.93
N LEU A 161 10.43 -4.70 -3.20
CA LEU A 161 11.52 -3.90 -3.74
C LEU A 161 11.55 -2.50 -3.11
N ALA A 162 12.75 -1.93 -3.03
CA ALA A 162 12.98 -0.54 -2.65
C ALA A 162 13.96 0.11 -3.64
N VAL A 163 13.91 1.44 -3.75
CA VAL A 163 14.78 2.22 -4.62
C VAL A 163 15.36 3.38 -3.83
N ASP A 164 16.68 3.57 -3.89
CA ASP A 164 17.35 4.68 -3.21
C ASP A 164 17.30 5.98 -4.01
N GLY A 165 17.75 7.08 -3.39
CA GLY A 165 17.79 8.41 -4.04
C GLY A 165 18.71 8.49 -5.26
N GLY A 166 19.64 7.54 -5.44
CA GLY A 166 20.50 7.42 -6.61
C GLY A 166 19.92 6.54 -7.72
N GLY A 167 18.73 5.95 -7.52
CA GLY A 167 18.08 5.06 -8.48
C GLY A 167 18.62 3.62 -8.47
N ASN A 168 19.38 3.21 -7.45
CA ASN A 168 19.72 1.80 -7.27
C ASN A 168 18.51 1.05 -6.73
N VAL A 169 18.36 -0.20 -7.16
CA VAL A 169 17.21 -1.04 -6.86
C VAL A 169 17.63 -2.17 -5.95
N TYR A 170 16.83 -2.42 -4.92
CA TYR A 170 17.02 -3.49 -3.96
C TYR A 170 15.80 -4.39 -4.03
N VAL A 171 15.99 -5.67 -4.30
CA VAL A 171 14.90 -6.65 -4.45
C VAL A 171 15.12 -7.76 -3.44
N THR A 172 14.07 -8.11 -2.69
CA THR A 172 14.10 -9.27 -1.78
C THR A 172 12.95 -10.24 -2.06
N GLY A 173 13.15 -11.50 -1.71
CA GLY A 173 12.16 -12.54 -1.87
C GLY A 173 12.62 -13.87 -1.29
N ARG A 174 11.82 -14.91 -1.52
CA ARG A 174 12.14 -16.29 -1.16
C ARG A 174 12.84 -16.99 -2.32
N VAL A 175 13.92 -17.70 -2.02
CA VAL A 175 14.62 -18.62 -2.93
C VAL A 175 14.48 -20.04 -2.40
N ASP A 176 13.94 -20.95 -3.19
CA ASP A 176 13.71 -22.34 -2.75
C ASP A 176 15.01 -23.16 -2.77
N GLY A 177 15.32 -23.79 -1.64
CA GLY A 177 16.49 -24.67 -1.47
C GLY A 177 16.15 -26.16 -1.52
N ASP A 178 17.14 -27.01 -1.20
CA ASP A 178 16.95 -28.46 -1.03
C ASP A 178 16.26 -28.80 0.29
N ASP A 179 16.70 -28.18 1.38
CA ASP A 179 16.09 -28.39 2.70
C ASP A 179 14.94 -27.39 2.94
N TYR A 180 15.22 -26.09 2.80
CA TYR A 180 14.25 -25.01 3.01
C TYR A 180 14.49 -23.82 2.08
N GLY A 181 13.44 -23.02 1.88
CA GLY A 181 13.58 -21.68 1.29
C GLY A 181 14.43 -20.77 2.18
N HIS A 182 14.95 -19.68 1.61
CA HIS A 182 15.68 -18.64 2.33
C HIS A 182 15.54 -17.28 1.66
N PHE A 183 15.96 -16.20 2.32
CA PHE A 183 15.85 -14.87 1.72
C PHE A 183 16.97 -14.69 0.70
N ALA A 184 16.69 -14.07 -0.44
CA ALA A 184 17.72 -13.49 -1.29
C ALA A 184 17.44 -12.00 -1.50
N THR A 185 18.40 -11.16 -1.13
CA THR A 185 18.37 -9.72 -1.36
C THR A 185 19.41 -9.34 -2.40
N ILE A 186 19.02 -8.57 -3.42
CA ILE A 186 19.85 -8.24 -4.58
C ILE A 186 19.87 -6.73 -4.78
N LYS A 187 21.06 -6.16 -4.97
CA LYS A 187 21.22 -4.77 -5.41
C LYS A 187 21.56 -4.72 -6.90
N TYR A 188 20.83 -3.89 -7.64
CA TYR A 188 21.15 -3.49 -9.00
C TYR A 188 21.46 -2.00 -9.05
N ASP A 189 22.43 -1.59 -9.86
CA ASP A 189 22.60 -0.17 -10.18
C ASP A 189 21.55 0.32 -11.18
N THR A 190 21.60 1.61 -11.52
CA THR A 190 20.65 2.28 -12.42
C THR A 190 20.59 1.65 -13.83
N ASN A 191 21.68 1.00 -14.27
CA ASN A 191 21.83 0.29 -15.54
C ASN A 191 21.46 -1.20 -15.44
N GLY A 192 21.01 -1.64 -14.26
CA GLY A 192 20.63 -3.01 -13.98
C GLY A 192 21.83 -3.93 -13.76
N LYS A 193 23.06 -3.43 -13.62
CA LYS A 193 24.19 -4.29 -13.27
C LYS A 193 24.08 -4.67 -11.79
N ARG A 194 24.12 -5.97 -11.53
CA ARG A 194 24.08 -6.53 -10.19
C ARG A 194 25.34 -6.14 -9.43
N GLN A 195 25.17 -5.45 -8.32
CA GLN A 195 26.27 -5.03 -7.44
C GLN A 195 26.58 -6.13 -6.42
N TRP A 196 25.55 -6.71 -5.80
CA TRP A 196 25.69 -7.82 -4.87
C TRP A 196 24.41 -8.64 -4.75
N VAL A 197 24.56 -9.86 -4.21
CA VAL A 197 23.49 -10.73 -3.73
C VAL A 197 23.83 -11.15 -2.31
N ARG A 198 22.83 -11.17 -1.43
CA ARG A 198 22.90 -11.74 -0.08
C ARG A 198 21.83 -12.79 0.09
N HIS A 199 22.28 -14.01 0.40
CA HIS A 199 21.40 -15.08 0.83
C HIS A 199 21.41 -15.13 2.34
N TYR A 200 20.24 -15.01 2.95
CA TYR A 200 20.10 -15.13 4.39
C TYR A 200 19.29 -16.38 4.70
N LYS A 201 19.98 -17.41 5.19
CA LYS A 201 19.39 -18.63 5.75
C LYS A 201 19.09 -18.47 7.24
N GLY A 202 19.88 -17.63 7.92
CA GLY A 202 19.84 -17.46 9.37
C GLY A 202 20.22 -18.73 10.14
N PRO A 203 20.30 -18.64 11.48
CA PRO A 203 20.47 -19.81 12.34
C PRO A 203 19.24 -20.73 12.36
N TRP A 204 18.07 -20.22 11.94
CA TRP A 204 16.77 -20.85 12.13
C TRP A 204 15.96 -20.97 10.83
N ASN A 205 16.58 -21.24 9.69
CA ASN A 205 15.85 -21.47 8.41
C ASN A 205 14.84 -20.36 8.06
N ALA A 206 15.34 -19.16 7.75
CA ALA A 206 14.55 -18.03 7.25
C ALA A 206 13.62 -18.49 6.12
N LYS A 207 12.31 -18.21 6.18
CA LYS A 207 11.35 -18.77 5.20
C LYS A 207 10.98 -17.78 4.10
N THR A 208 10.37 -16.67 4.50
CA THR A 208 9.81 -15.69 3.58
C THR A 208 10.07 -14.26 4.08
N PRO A 209 10.70 -13.38 3.28
CA PRO A 209 10.79 -11.97 3.64
C PRO A 209 9.43 -11.30 3.41
N ALA A 210 9.04 -10.43 4.34
CA ALA A 210 7.80 -9.67 4.30
C ALA A 210 8.02 -8.24 3.76
N ALA A 211 9.13 -7.60 4.11
CA ALA A 211 9.37 -6.20 3.78
C ALA A 211 10.86 -5.88 3.55
N ILE A 212 11.10 -4.85 2.74
CA ILE A 212 12.40 -4.22 2.52
C ILE A 212 12.28 -2.70 2.55
N ALA A 213 13.27 -2.03 3.14
CA ALA A 213 13.40 -0.58 3.12
C ALA A 213 14.87 -0.18 2.91
N VAL A 214 15.09 1.04 2.44
CA VAL A 214 16.43 1.63 2.26
C VAL A 214 16.46 3.04 2.87
N ASP A 215 17.51 3.36 3.62
CA ASP A 215 17.67 4.71 4.19
C ASP A 215 18.39 5.68 3.23
N GLY A 216 18.53 6.93 3.65
CA GLY A 216 19.12 8.00 2.84
C GLY A 216 20.62 7.83 2.53
N ILE A 217 21.32 6.93 3.22
CA ILE A 217 22.74 6.62 2.97
C ILE A 217 22.94 5.25 2.31
N GLY A 218 21.84 4.55 1.97
CA GLY A 218 21.86 3.30 1.23
C GLY A 218 21.98 2.04 2.09
N ASN A 219 21.78 2.12 3.42
CA ASN A 219 21.62 0.91 4.22
C ASN A 219 20.29 0.25 3.88
N VAL A 220 20.30 -1.09 3.82
CA VAL A 220 19.17 -1.90 3.42
C VAL A 220 18.66 -2.68 4.63
N TYR A 221 17.36 -2.60 4.87
CA TYR A 221 16.69 -3.29 5.96
C TYR A 221 15.74 -4.32 5.39
N VAL A 222 15.79 -5.55 5.88
CA VAL A 222 14.92 -6.65 5.45
C VAL A 222 14.32 -7.31 6.68
N SER A 223 13.00 -7.55 6.69
CA SER A 223 12.37 -8.36 7.72
C SER A 223 11.51 -9.47 7.13
N GLY A 224 11.43 -10.59 7.85
CA GLY A 224 10.65 -11.76 7.50
C GLY A 224 10.60 -12.74 8.67
N ALA A 225 10.01 -13.90 8.45
CA ALA A 225 9.94 -14.94 9.48
C ALA A 225 11.13 -15.92 9.37
N ALA A 226 11.72 -16.27 10.51
CA ALA A 226 12.69 -17.35 10.66
C ALA A 226 12.11 -18.42 11.59
N ASP A 227 12.35 -19.70 11.31
CA ASP A 227 11.71 -20.85 11.96
C ASP A 227 12.67 -21.62 12.91
N PRO A 228 12.75 -21.23 14.20
CA PRO A 228 13.45 -22.02 15.22
C PRO A 228 12.61 -23.20 15.75
N GLY A 229 11.46 -23.49 15.14
CA GLY A 229 10.44 -24.43 15.64
C GLY A 229 9.06 -23.79 15.74
N THR A 230 8.96 -22.46 15.90
CA THR A 230 7.69 -21.74 16.07
C THR A 230 7.51 -20.48 15.24
N PHE A 231 8.44 -20.10 14.35
CA PHE A 231 8.50 -18.79 13.66
C PHE A 231 8.72 -17.59 14.58
N ASP A 232 9.84 -16.90 14.41
CA ASP A 232 10.21 -15.64 15.05
C ASP A 232 10.39 -14.54 13.99
N TYR A 233 10.27 -13.28 14.37
CA TYR A 233 10.64 -12.17 13.49
C TYR A 233 12.15 -12.19 13.33
N VAL A 234 12.64 -12.01 12.12
CA VAL A 234 14.02 -11.61 11.88
C VAL A 234 14.05 -10.26 11.18
N THR A 235 14.93 -9.37 11.62
CA THR A 235 15.21 -8.07 10.99
C THR A 235 16.72 -7.93 10.78
N ILE A 236 17.12 -7.59 9.56
CA ILE A 236 18.50 -7.60 9.10
C ILE A 236 18.83 -6.23 8.51
N LYS A 237 19.98 -5.67 8.88
CA LYS A 237 20.55 -4.48 8.25
C LYS A 237 21.81 -4.82 7.48
N TYR A 238 21.86 -4.43 6.22
CA TYR A 238 23.07 -4.38 5.40
C TYR A 238 23.50 -2.93 5.16
N ASP A 239 24.80 -2.68 5.01
CA ASP A 239 25.27 -1.43 4.41
C ASP A 239 25.09 -1.39 2.88
N ALA A 240 25.43 -0.25 2.29
CA ALA A 240 25.32 0.00 0.86
C ALA A 240 26.11 -1.00 -0.01
N ASP A 241 27.19 -1.59 0.53
CA ASP A 241 28.04 -2.59 -0.12
C ASP A 241 27.56 -4.03 0.16
N GLY A 242 26.48 -4.17 0.91
CA GLY A 242 25.86 -5.44 1.29
C GLY A 242 26.53 -6.10 2.50
N GLY A 243 27.42 -5.43 3.22
CA GLY A 243 27.99 -5.92 4.47
C GLY A 243 26.92 -6.00 5.56
N LEU A 244 26.79 -7.15 6.23
CA LEU A 244 25.86 -7.30 7.36
C LEU A 244 26.32 -6.39 8.51
N LYS A 245 25.44 -5.50 8.98
CA LYS A 245 25.68 -4.64 10.14
C LYS A 245 25.12 -5.24 11.41
N TRP A 246 23.87 -5.69 11.36
CA TRP A 246 23.25 -6.37 12.48
C TRP A 246 22.09 -7.23 12.01
N GLU A 247 21.73 -8.15 12.89
CA GLU A 247 20.60 -9.07 12.80
C GLU A 247 19.92 -9.06 14.17
N ARG A 248 18.59 -8.97 14.18
CA ARG A 248 17.78 -9.03 15.39
C ARG A 248 16.63 -9.99 15.19
N HIS A 249 16.37 -10.75 16.24
CA HIS A 249 15.21 -11.63 16.34
C HIS A 249 14.28 -11.10 17.41
N TYR A 250 12.99 -11.18 17.15
CA TYR A 250 11.97 -10.94 18.16
C TYR A 250 11.14 -12.21 18.30
N ASN A 251 11.26 -12.81 19.48
CA ASN A 251 10.50 -13.96 19.94
C ASN A 251 9.58 -13.44 21.04
N GLY A 252 8.28 -13.40 20.75
CA GLY A 252 7.26 -12.83 21.61
C GLY A 252 7.20 -13.50 22.98
N PRO A 253 6.45 -12.92 23.92
CA PRO A 253 6.37 -13.43 25.29
C PRO A 253 5.86 -14.88 25.38
N GLY A 254 5.08 -15.33 24.38
CA GLY A 254 4.61 -16.72 24.31
C GLY A 254 5.70 -17.73 23.94
N GLY A 255 6.80 -17.33 23.31
CA GLY A 255 7.77 -18.30 22.79
C GLY A 255 7.26 -19.11 21.59
N LEU A 256 6.24 -18.60 20.89
CA LEU A 256 5.44 -19.32 19.88
C LEU A 256 5.50 -18.62 18.51
N TYR A 257 4.36 -18.48 17.81
CA TYR A 257 4.31 -17.95 16.46
C TYR A 257 4.37 -16.43 16.43
N ASP A 258 5.42 -15.91 15.78
CA ASP A 258 5.63 -14.50 15.50
C ASP A 258 5.93 -14.31 14.01
N MET A 259 5.03 -13.63 13.29
CA MET A 259 5.18 -13.33 11.87
C MET A 259 5.16 -11.82 11.58
N PRO A 260 6.25 -11.24 11.05
CA PRO A 260 6.25 -9.84 10.63
C PRO A 260 5.44 -9.67 9.34
N ALA A 261 4.76 -8.53 9.22
CA ALA A 261 3.93 -8.16 8.07
C ALA A 261 4.50 -6.96 7.31
N ALA A 262 4.98 -5.92 8.01
CA ALA A 262 5.41 -4.68 7.39
C ALA A 262 6.55 -4.00 8.15
N MET A 263 7.27 -3.11 7.46
CA MET A 263 8.37 -2.31 8.01
C MET A 263 8.29 -0.86 7.52
N ALA A 264 8.71 0.07 8.38
CA ALA A 264 9.03 1.45 8.01
C ALA A 264 10.40 1.86 8.56
N VAL A 265 11.06 2.83 7.91
CA VAL A 265 12.32 3.42 8.35
C VAL A 265 12.16 4.92 8.39
N ASP A 266 12.54 5.55 9.50
CA ASP A 266 12.50 7.00 9.64
C ASP A 266 13.74 7.68 9.02
N ARG A 267 13.73 9.01 8.96
CA ARG A 267 14.87 9.79 8.40
C ARG A 267 16.16 9.67 9.23
N SER A 268 16.06 9.25 10.48
CA SER A 268 17.21 9.03 11.36
C SER A 268 17.78 7.63 11.19
N GLY A 269 17.14 6.75 10.41
CA GLY A 269 17.56 5.37 10.17
C GLY A 269 17.07 4.39 11.22
N ASN A 270 16.14 4.78 12.11
CA ASN A 270 15.47 3.86 13.01
C ASN A 270 14.46 3.01 12.22
N VAL A 271 14.33 1.75 12.62
CA VAL A 271 13.50 0.76 11.94
C VAL A 271 12.33 0.39 12.82
N TYR A 272 11.16 0.28 12.21
CA TYR A 272 9.93 -0.10 12.86
C TYR A 272 9.36 -1.31 12.12
N VAL A 273 9.13 -2.41 12.84
CA VAL A 273 8.58 -3.65 12.28
C VAL A 273 7.29 -3.98 13.00
N THR A 274 6.27 -4.37 12.25
CA THR A 274 4.98 -4.80 12.81
C THR A 274 4.54 -6.14 12.22
N GLY A 275 3.79 -6.92 12.99
CA GLY A 275 3.13 -8.14 12.54
C GLY A 275 2.22 -8.74 13.63
N GLY A 276 1.99 -10.06 13.56
CA GLY A 276 1.33 -10.84 14.60
C GLY A 276 2.34 -11.53 15.52
N SER A 277 2.03 -11.68 16.80
CA SER A 277 2.88 -12.34 17.80
C SER A 277 2.03 -13.00 18.89
N MET A 278 2.30 -14.25 19.22
CA MET A 278 1.53 -14.98 20.23
C MET A 278 1.90 -14.58 21.67
N GLY A 279 0.88 -14.43 22.51
CA GLY A 279 1.03 -14.12 23.93
C GLY A 279 1.36 -15.34 24.78
N SER A 280 1.87 -15.10 26.00
CA SER A 280 2.06 -16.17 27.01
C SER A 280 0.77 -16.55 27.73
N GLU A 281 -0.22 -15.65 27.74
CA GLU A 281 -1.48 -15.80 28.49
C GLU A 281 -2.57 -16.45 27.65
N ASP A 282 -2.50 -16.31 26.33
CA ASP A 282 -3.50 -16.79 25.38
C ASP A 282 -2.86 -17.81 24.42
N TYR A 283 -2.92 -19.09 24.80
CA TYR A 283 -2.32 -20.26 24.11
C TYR A 283 -2.90 -20.51 22.70
N GLY A 284 -2.84 -19.54 21.78
CA GLY A 284 -3.43 -19.70 20.46
C GLY A 284 -3.65 -18.43 19.66
N SER A 285 -3.76 -17.27 20.31
CA SER A 285 -4.08 -16.02 19.61
C SER A 285 -2.84 -15.20 19.27
N LEU A 286 -2.82 -14.65 18.06
CA LEU A 286 -1.88 -13.61 17.66
C LEU A 286 -2.36 -12.27 18.21
N ASP A 287 -1.45 -11.48 18.75
CA ASP A 287 -1.64 -10.06 19.03
C ASP A 287 -0.81 -9.24 18.05
N TYR A 288 -1.08 -7.94 17.93
CA TYR A 288 -0.11 -7.08 17.22
C TYR A 288 1.19 -7.08 18.02
N ALA A 289 2.33 -7.12 17.33
CA ALA A 289 3.61 -6.73 17.90
C ALA A 289 4.28 -5.71 17.00
N THR A 290 4.66 -4.58 17.57
CA THR A 290 5.39 -3.50 16.89
C THR A 290 6.67 -3.21 17.64
N ILE A 291 7.80 -3.28 16.95
CA ILE A 291 9.14 -3.16 17.53
C ILE A 291 9.86 -1.99 16.86
N LYS A 292 10.54 -1.16 17.67
CA LYS A 292 11.46 -0.12 17.20
C LYS A 292 12.90 -0.51 17.50
N TYR A 293 13.75 -0.47 16.48
CA TYR A 293 15.20 -0.57 16.60
C TYR A 293 15.87 0.75 16.24
N ASP A 294 16.93 1.12 16.95
CA ASP A 294 17.80 2.23 16.53
C ASP A 294 18.76 1.84 15.40
N THR A 295 19.61 2.78 14.99
CA THR A 295 20.56 2.61 13.88
C THR A 295 21.57 1.48 14.09
N GLU A 296 21.93 1.22 15.34
CA GLU A 296 22.83 0.15 15.81
C GLU A 296 22.09 -1.18 16.04
N GLY A 297 20.77 -1.19 15.91
CA GLY A 297 19.92 -2.36 16.09
C GLY A 297 19.56 -2.62 17.55
N ASN A 298 19.73 -1.66 18.46
CA ASN A 298 19.23 -1.82 19.82
C ASN A 298 17.72 -1.65 19.83
N GLU A 299 17.04 -2.53 20.54
CA GLU A 299 15.60 -2.40 20.77
C GLU A 299 15.33 -1.16 21.64
N LYS A 300 14.49 -0.26 21.15
CA LYS A 300 14.07 0.95 21.87
C LYS A 300 12.77 0.72 22.62
N TRP A 301 11.83 0.02 21.99
CA TRP A 301 10.59 -0.42 22.60
C TRP A 301 9.91 -1.51 21.77
N VAL A 302 9.07 -2.28 22.46
CA VAL A 302 8.08 -3.19 21.88
C VAL A 302 6.71 -2.77 22.38
N ARG A 303 5.71 -2.77 21.50
CA ARG A 303 4.31 -2.56 21.85
C ARG A 303 3.47 -3.69 21.28
N ARG A 304 2.70 -4.32 22.16
CA ARG A 304 1.70 -5.32 21.79
C ARG A 304 0.30 -4.74 21.90
N TYR A 305 -0.62 -5.22 21.07
CA TYR A 305 -2.03 -4.89 21.17
C TYR A 305 -2.86 -6.16 21.04
N ASN A 306 -3.52 -6.49 22.15
CA ASN A 306 -4.53 -7.52 22.24
C ASN A 306 -5.90 -6.83 22.23
N GLY A 307 -6.73 -7.20 21.28
CA GLY A 307 -8.05 -6.69 21.02
C GLY A 307 -9.03 -7.04 22.15
N PRO A 308 -10.17 -6.34 22.25
CA PRO A 308 -11.11 -6.53 23.35
C PRO A 308 -11.66 -7.95 23.58
N ARG A 309 -11.51 -8.86 22.62
CA ARG A 309 -11.98 -10.26 22.72
C ARG A 309 -10.89 -11.27 23.04
N ASN A 310 -9.61 -10.87 23.07
CA ASN A 310 -8.50 -11.80 23.26
C ASN A 310 -8.44 -12.92 22.20
N GLU A 311 -8.82 -12.57 20.98
CA GLU A 311 -8.80 -13.46 19.81
C GLU A 311 -7.63 -13.08 18.89
N ASN A 312 -7.56 -13.68 17.70
CA ASN A 312 -6.51 -13.34 16.74
C ASN A 312 -6.61 -11.89 16.23
N ASP A 313 -5.62 -11.08 16.60
CA ASP A 313 -5.39 -9.74 16.10
C ASP A 313 -4.07 -9.71 15.32
N THR A 314 -4.14 -9.35 14.04
CA THR A 314 -2.92 -9.25 13.21
C THR A 314 -2.78 -7.88 12.57
N SER A 315 -1.61 -7.27 12.75
CA SER A 315 -1.25 -6.04 12.04
C SER A 315 -0.85 -6.35 10.59
N LYS A 316 -1.16 -5.42 9.68
CA LYS A 316 -0.96 -5.59 8.23
C LYS A 316 -0.03 -4.53 7.64
N ALA A 317 -0.07 -3.30 8.15
CA ALA A 317 0.71 -2.19 7.60
C ALA A 317 1.12 -1.17 8.66
N ILE A 318 2.23 -0.47 8.39
CA ILE A 318 2.82 0.54 9.27
C ILE A 318 3.24 1.77 8.48
N ALA A 319 3.06 2.96 9.06
CA ALA A 319 3.58 4.23 8.56
C ALA A 319 4.22 5.02 9.70
N VAL A 320 5.22 5.85 9.38
CA VAL A 320 5.92 6.71 10.35
C VAL A 320 5.96 8.13 9.79
N ASP A 321 5.62 9.12 10.63
CA ASP A 321 5.68 10.52 10.24
C ASP A 321 7.06 11.15 10.51
N SER A 322 7.23 12.42 10.14
CA SER A 322 8.50 13.13 10.35
C SER A 322 8.81 13.46 11.80
N ALA A 323 7.84 13.37 12.71
CA ALA A 323 8.05 13.52 14.15
C ALA A 323 8.41 12.17 14.82
N GLY A 324 8.41 11.07 14.06
CA GLY A 324 8.68 9.73 14.56
C GLY A 324 7.46 9.05 15.19
N ASN A 325 6.25 9.62 15.03
CA ASN A 325 5.02 8.94 15.43
C ASN A 325 4.77 7.76 14.51
N VAL A 326 4.29 6.66 15.09
CA VAL A 326 4.10 5.38 14.42
C VAL A 326 2.62 5.07 14.33
N TYR A 327 2.17 4.67 13.16
CA TYR A 327 0.79 4.35 12.86
C TYR A 327 0.72 2.92 12.34
N VAL A 328 0.02 2.05 13.05
CA VAL A 328 -0.13 0.63 12.71
C VAL A 328 -1.59 0.34 12.44
N THR A 329 -1.91 -0.39 11.38
CA THR A 329 -3.26 -0.88 11.12
C THR A 329 -3.28 -2.38 10.91
N GLY A 330 -4.37 -3.01 11.31
CA GLY A 330 -4.65 -4.42 11.10
C GLY A 330 -6.09 -4.77 11.40
N GLU A 331 -6.35 -6.06 11.56
CA GLU A 331 -7.66 -6.59 11.96
C GLU A 331 -7.66 -6.91 13.46
N ALA A 332 -8.75 -6.59 14.15
CA ALA A 332 -8.96 -7.00 15.55
C ALA A 332 -10.46 -7.10 15.87
N GLU A 333 -10.85 -8.13 16.63
CA GLU A 333 -12.26 -8.34 17.01
C GLU A 333 -12.73 -7.35 18.06
N GLY A 334 -14.01 -6.95 17.97
CA GLY A 334 -14.64 -6.08 18.95
C GLY A 334 -15.46 -6.90 19.94
N ILE A 335 -15.79 -6.31 21.10
CA ILE A 335 -16.63 -6.99 22.10
C ILE A 335 -17.94 -7.51 21.46
N TYR A 336 -18.51 -6.74 20.54
CA TYR A 336 -19.76 -7.02 19.83
C TYR A 336 -19.62 -6.93 18.30
N SER A 337 -18.40 -7.09 17.78
CA SER A 337 -18.16 -7.08 16.34
C SER A 337 -17.10 -8.09 15.96
N SER A 338 -17.17 -8.52 14.71
CA SER A 338 -16.18 -9.32 14.01
C SER A 338 -14.87 -8.54 13.88
N LEU A 339 -13.92 -9.08 13.12
CA LEU A 339 -12.66 -8.41 12.80
C LEU A 339 -12.93 -7.05 12.14
N ASP A 340 -12.52 -5.97 12.81
CA ASP A 340 -12.64 -4.60 12.29
C ASP A 340 -11.26 -4.05 11.93
N TYR A 341 -11.23 -3.01 11.10
CA TYR A 341 -10.01 -2.20 10.98
C TYR A 341 -9.69 -1.67 12.36
N THR A 342 -8.48 -1.92 12.84
CA THR A 342 -7.99 -1.35 14.08
C THR A 342 -6.68 -0.64 13.80
N THR A 343 -6.67 0.67 14.06
CA THR A 343 -5.54 1.56 13.77
C THR A 343 -5.06 2.18 15.07
N ILE A 344 -3.76 2.12 15.32
CA ILE A 344 -3.13 2.57 16.56
C ILE A 344 -2.07 3.60 16.23
N LYS A 345 -2.05 4.70 16.98
CA LYS A 345 -0.96 5.68 16.96
C LYS A 345 -0.11 5.52 18.22
N TYR A 346 1.20 5.46 18.03
CA TYR A 346 2.21 5.61 19.07
C TYR A 346 3.02 6.88 18.81
N ASP A 347 3.47 7.55 19.88
CA ASP A 347 4.50 8.59 19.75
C ASP A 347 5.90 7.97 19.51
N ALA A 348 6.92 8.81 19.38
CA ALA A 348 8.30 8.36 19.12
C ALA A 348 8.89 7.46 20.21
N ASP A 349 8.39 7.59 21.45
CA ASP A 349 8.78 6.81 22.64
C ASP A 349 7.92 5.55 22.82
N GLY A 350 6.95 5.35 21.91
CA GLY A 350 6.06 4.20 21.91
C GLY A 350 4.85 4.37 22.80
N ASN A 351 4.56 5.55 23.35
CA ASN A 351 3.34 5.74 24.14
C ASN A 351 2.13 5.79 23.21
N ARG A 352 1.12 4.96 23.51
CA ARG A 352 -0.11 4.90 22.72
C ARG A 352 -0.91 6.18 22.88
N GLN A 353 -1.14 6.88 21.77
CA GLN A 353 -1.90 8.12 21.72
C GLN A 353 -3.39 7.85 21.51
N TRP A 354 -3.72 6.96 20.58
CA TRP A 354 -5.11 6.56 20.33
C TRP A 354 -5.22 5.20 19.64
N ILE A 355 -6.41 4.61 19.72
CA ILE A 355 -6.87 3.48 18.92
C ILE A 355 -8.17 3.90 18.22
N LYS A 356 -8.28 3.64 16.92
CA LYS A 356 -9.47 3.92 16.12
C LYS A 356 -9.89 2.68 15.36
N ARG A 357 -11.19 2.44 15.33
CA ARG A 357 -11.80 1.31 14.63
C ARG A 357 -12.70 1.79 13.50
N LEU A 358 -12.65 1.12 12.35
CA LEU A 358 -13.62 1.32 11.27
C LEU A 358 -14.38 0.01 11.09
N LEU A 359 -15.69 0.10 11.31
CA LEU A 359 -16.64 -0.98 11.13
C LEU A 359 -17.37 -0.81 9.80
N GLY A 360 -17.73 -1.92 9.18
CA GLY A 360 -18.64 -1.95 8.05
C GLY A 360 -20.08 -1.61 8.43
N PRO A 361 -20.96 -1.44 7.41
CA PRO A 361 -22.41 -1.33 7.61
C PRO A 361 -23.05 -2.61 8.17
N ARG A 362 -22.32 -3.73 8.22
CA ARG A 362 -22.70 -5.00 8.83
C ARG A 362 -21.64 -5.37 9.85
N ASP A 363 -22.03 -6.20 10.82
CA ASP A 363 -21.06 -6.89 11.66
C ASP A 363 -20.43 -8.03 10.83
N ALA A 364 -19.32 -7.72 10.17
CA ALA A 364 -18.63 -8.61 9.24
C ALA A 364 -17.12 -8.40 9.32
N VAL A 365 -16.36 -9.25 8.64
CA VAL A 365 -14.89 -9.15 8.62
C VAL A 365 -14.43 -8.01 7.71
N GLU A 366 -13.84 -6.99 8.30
CA GLU A 366 -13.15 -5.86 7.68
C GLU A 366 -11.63 -6.03 7.76
N VAL A 367 -10.97 -6.10 6.61
CA VAL A 367 -9.51 -6.31 6.53
C VAL A 367 -8.82 -5.08 5.95
N PRO A 368 -7.98 -4.34 6.71
CA PRO A 368 -7.17 -3.27 6.14
C PRO A 368 -5.96 -3.86 5.42
N THR A 369 -5.46 -3.12 4.43
CA THR A 369 -4.32 -3.55 3.60
C THR A 369 -3.19 -2.53 3.56
N ALA A 370 -3.50 -1.24 3.70
CA ALA A 370 -2.48 -0.21 3.63
C ALA A 370 -2.83 0.99 4.53
N ILE A 371 -1.79 1.64 5.04
CA ILE A 371 -1.85 2.89 5.80
C ILE A 371 -0.84 3.88 5.22
N GLY A 372 -1.17 5.16 5.25
CA GLY A 372 -0.25 6.24 4.90
C GLY A 372 -0.54 7.50 5.72
N VAL A 373 0.47 8.37 5.84
CA VAL A 373 0.39 9.63 6.57
C VAL A 373 0.83 10.78 5.67
N ASP A 374 0.11 11.90 5.68
CA ASP A 374 0.50 13.11 4.95
C ASP A 374 1.41 14.03 5.79
N SER A 375 1.90 15.12 5.19
CA SER A 375 2.80 16.05 5.89
C SER A 375 2.14 16.85 7.02
N ALA A 376 0.81 16.88 7.07
CA ALA A 376 0.05 17.48 8.16
C ALA A 376 -0.22 16.48 9.30
N GLY A 377 0.22 15.22 9.16
CA GLY A 377 0.01 14.16 10.14
C GLY A 377 -1.38 13.51 10.07
N ASN A 378 -2.17 13.77 9.01
CA ASN A 378 -3.41 13.04 8.80
C ASN A 378 -3.11 11.62 8.34
N VAL A 379 -3.90 10.69 8.85
CA VAL A 379 -3.73 9.25 8.63
C VAL A 379 -4.81 8.78 7.67
N TYR A 380 -4.43 7.94 6.71
CA TYR A 380 -5.33 7.33 5.75
C TYR A 380 -5.16 5.83 5.82
N VAL A 381 -6.25 5.09 5.88
CA VAL A 381 -6.26 3.62 5.92
C VAL A 381 -7.20 3.11 4.84
N THR A 382 -6.79 2.07 4.12
CA THR A 382 -7.66 1.41 3.14
C THR A 382 -7.61 -0.11 3.25
N GLY A 383 -8.65 -0.77 2.75
CA GLY A 383 -8.72 -2.22 2.58
C GLY A 383 -10.08 -2.65 2.07
N GLN A 384 -10.56 -3.81 2.54
CA GLN A 384 -11.88 -4.33 2.23
C GLN A 384 -12.86 -4.13 3.38
N VAL A 385 -14.09 -3.74 3.06
CA VAL A 385 -15.20 -3.64 4.01
C VAL A 385 -16.42 -4.33 3.43
N GLU A 386 -17.16 -5.11 4.23
CA GLU A 386 -18.35 -5.79 3.72
C GLU A 386 -19.49 -4.80 3.50
N GLY A 387 -20.01 -4.74 2.27
CA GLY A 387 -21.15 -3.90 1.95
C GLY A 387 -22.48 -4.47 2.44
N ALA A 388 -23.52 -3.64 2.46
CA ALA A 388 -24.89 -4.06 2.79
C ALA A 388 -25.48 -5.16 1.90
N SER A 389 -24.84 -5.47 0.76
CA SER A 389 -25.18 -6.58 -0.13
C SER A 389 -24.43 -7.89 0.16
N GLY A 390 -23.50 -7.91 1.13
CA GLY A 390 -22.60 -9.04 1.41
C GLY A 390 -21.37 -9.11 0.50
N TYR A 391 -21.20 -8.17 -0.44
CA TYR A 391 -20.00 -8.08 -1.27
C TYR A 391 -18.99 -7.13 -0.64
N TRP A 392 -17.71 -7.50 -0.67
CA TRP A 392 -16.63 -6.60 -0.25
C TRP A 392 -16.53 -5.39 -1.16
N ARG A 393 -16.15 -4.27 -0.55
CA ARG A 393 -15.95 -2.96 -1.17
C ARG A 393 -14.61 -2.42 -0.70
N TYR A 394 -14.04 -1.48 -1.44
CA TYR A 394 -12.94 -0.69 -0.87
C TYR A 394 -13.53 0.11 0.28
N GLY A 395 -12.86 0.14 1.42
CA GLY A 395 -13.13 1.09 2.50
C GLY A 395 -11.89 1.92 2.74
N THR A 396 -11.98 3.24 2.51
CA THR A 396 -10.89 4.18 2.74
C THR A 396 -11.33 5.23 3.75
N VAL A 397 -10.56 5.42 4.82
CA VAL A 397 -10.88 6.35 5.91
C VAL A 397 -9.72 7.30 6.15
N LYS A 398 -10.05 8.56 6.46
CA LYS A 398 -9.10 9.58 6.92
C LYS A 398 -9.35 9.93 8.38
N TYR A 399 -8.28 10.01 9.15
CA TYR A 399 -8.23 10.57 10.51
C TYR A 399 -7.32 11.80 10.54
N ASP A 400 -7.65 12.76 11.39
CA ASP A 400 -6.71 13.84 11.75
C ASP A 400 -5.65 13.35 12.75
N THR A 401 -4.77 14.25 13.20
CA THR A 401 -3.67 13.93 14.12
C THR A 401 -4.13 13.37 15.47
N ASP A 402 -5.33 13.75 15.91
CA ASP A 402 -5.96 13.37 17.17
C ASP A 402 -6.82 12.11 17.01
N GLY A 403 -6.90 11.58 15.78
CA GLY A 403 -7.65 10.38 15.45
C GLY A 403 -9.14 10.63 15.26
N ASN A 404 -9.59 11.87 15.06
CA ASN A 404 -10.98 12.14 14.67
C ASN A 404 -11.16 11.80 13.20
N ARG A 405 -12.21 11.02 12.89
CA ARG A 405 -12.54 10.63 11.53
C ARG A 405 -13.02 11.85 10.74
N GLN A 406 -12.28 12.22 9.70
CA GLN A 406 -12.60 13.33 8.81
C GLN A 406 -13.57 12.89 7.71
N TRP A 407 -13.31 11.73 7.09
CA TRP A 407 -14.21 11.12 6.12
C TRP A 407 -13.97 9.63 6.00
N VAL A 408 -14.97 8.93 5.46
CA VAL A 408 -14.88 7.53 4.99
C VAL A 408 -15.52 7.43 3.61
N LYS A 409 -14.90 6.68 2.71
CA LYS A 409 -15.36 6.45 1.34
C LYS A 409 -15.37 4.95 1.06
N PHE A 410 -16.43 4.52 0.38
CA PHE A 410 -16.58 3.15 -0.06
C PHE A 410 -16.70 3.09 -1.57
N TYR A 411 -16.02 2.14 -2.19
CA TYR A 411 -16.12 1.90 -3.63
C TYR A 411 -16.44 0.44 -3.94
N SER A 412 -17.38 0.22 -4.84
CA SER A 412 -17.67 -1.10 -5.44
C SER A 412 -17.94 -0.96 -6.92
N GLY A 413 -17.47 -1.94 -7.69
CA GLY A 413 -17.74 -2.03 -9.11
C GLY A 413 -19.00 -2.78 -9.51
N GLY A 414 -19.91 -3.05 -8.58
CA GLY A 414 -21.11 -3.87 -8.79
C GLY A 414 -20.98 -5.32 -8.32
N GLY A 415 -19.75 -5.78 -8.03
CA GLY A 415 -19.46 -7.02 -7.31
C GLY A 415 -18.39 -6.82 -6.23
N THR A 416 -17.78 -7.92 -5.78
CA THR A 416 -16.67 -7.91 -4.82
C THR A 416 -15.55 -6.99 -5.31
N SER A 417 -15.08 -6.10 -4.46
CA SER A 417 -13.98 -5.17 -4.74
C SER A 417 -13.00 -5.19 -3.57
N VAL A 418 -11.74 -5.44 -3.86
CA VAL A 418 -10.67 -5.62 -2.87
C VAL A 418 -9.56 -4.61 -3.13
N ALA A 419 -9.33 -3.67 -2.21
CA ALA A 419 -8.17 -2.77 -2.27
C ALA A 419 -6.92 -3.56 -1.88
N THR A 420 -5.81 -3.38 -2.60
CA THR A 420 -4.56 -4.12 -2.36
C THR A 420 -3.39 -3.22 -2.01
N ALA A 421 -3.41 -1.96 -2.45
CA ALA A 421 -2.34 -1.02 -2.13
C ALA A 421 -2.83 0.44 -2.15
N MET A 422 -2.11 1.30 -1.45
CA MET A 422 -2.38 2.74 -1.38
C MET A 422 -1.09 3.54 -1.29
N VAL A 423 -1.10 4.74 -1.87
CA VAL A 423 -0.07 5.77 -1.67
C VAL A 423 -0.74 7.07 -1.25
N VAL A 424 -0.17 7.71 -0.23
CA VAL A 424 -0.57 9.04 0.24
C VAL A 424 0.55 10.02 -0.12
N THR A 425 0.20 11.10 -0.80
CA THR A 425 1.17 12.17 -1.10
C THR A 425 1.33 13.10 0.09
N ALA A 426 2.45 13.82 0.16
CA ALA A 426 2.69 14.81 1.23
C ALA A 426 1.57 15.86 1.35
N GLY A 427 0.92 16.22 0.23
CA GLY A 427 -0.21 17.14 0.19
C GLY A 427 -1.58 16.51 0.48
N GLY A 428 -1.64 15.22 0.85
CA GLY A 428 -2.86 14.54 1.28
C GLY A 428 -3.76 14.03 0.15
N ASN A 429 -3.30 14.02 -1.12
CA ASN A 429 -3.96 13.20 -2.15
C ASN A 429 -3.68 11.73 -1.87
N VAL A 430 -4.73 10.91 -1.99
CA VAL A 430 -4.70 9.47 -1.74
C VAL A 430 -4.98 8.75 -3.05
N TYR A 431 -4.19 7.73 -3.34
CA TYR A 431 -4.39 6.86 -4.49
C TYR A 431 -4.51 5.43 -3.99
N VAL A 432 -5.64 4.78 -4.28
CA VAL A 432 -5.92 3.39 -3.89
C VAL A 432 -6.04 2.55 -5.14
N THR A 433 -5.46 1.36 -5.14
CA THR A 433 -5.66 0.39 -6.22
C THR A 433 -6.05 -0.97 -5.68
N GLY A 434 -6.61 -1.80 -6.55
CA GLY A 434 -6.88 -3.21 -6.28
C GLY A 434 -7.69 -3.82 -7.40
N ILE A 435 -8.55 -4.77 -7.05
CA ILE A 435 -9.41 -5.48 -8.00
C ILE A 435 -10.88 -5.16 -7.79
N SER A 436 -11.67 -5.28 -8.86
CA SER A 436 -13.13 -5.23 -8.77
C SER A 436 -13.77 -6.16 -9.79
N TYR A 437 -14.72 -6.97 -9.34
CA TYR A 437 -15.63 -7.68 -10.21
C TYR A 437 -16.80 -6.76 -10.61
N GLY A 438 -17.23 -6.86 -11.86
CA GLY A 438 -18.52 -6.31 -12.32
C GLY A 438 -19.69 -7.17 -11.83
N ALA A 439 -20.90 -6.62 -11.79
CA ALA A 439 -22.10 -7.31 -11.28
C ALA A 439 -22.42 -8.65 -11.97
N TYR A 440 -21.93 -8.85 -13.19
CA TYR A 440 -22.13 -10.07 -13.99
C TYR A 440 -20.81 -10.60 -14.59
N SER A 441 -19.67 -10.12 -14.11
CA SER A 441 -18.35 -10.54 -14.59
C SER A 441 -17.76 -11.59 -13.66
N THR A 442 -17.24 -12.66 -14.25
CA THR A 442 -16.37 -13.61 -13.55
C THR A 442 -14.92 -13.16 -13.52
N ASP A 443 -14.56 -12.19 -14.34
CA ASP A 443 -13.22 -11.62 -14.40
C ASP A 443 -13.16 -10.33 -13.58
N ALA A 444 -12.10 -10.20 -12.79
CA ALA A 444 -11.77 -8.99 -12.06
C ALA A 444 -10.96 -8.04 -12.94
N ASP A 445 -11.23 -6.74 -12.83
CA ASP A 445 -10.42 -5.69 -13.45
C ASP A 445 -9.58 -4.97 -12.40
N TYR A 446 -8.51 -4.30 -12.83
CA TYR A 446 -7.84 -3.31 -11.97
C TYR A 446 -8.81 -2.14 -11.76
N VAL A 447 -8.87 -1.65 -10.53
CA VAL A 447 -9.48 -0.35 -10.24
C VAL A 447 -8.48 0.51 -9.48
N THR A 448 -8.34 1.76 -9.92
CA THR A 448 -7.51 2.76 -9.26
C THR A 448 -8.34 4.01 -9.02
N ILE A 449 -8.31 4.51 -7.78
CA ILE A 449 -9.11 5.65 -7.32
C ILE A 449 -8.18 6.70 -6.75
N LYS A 450 -8.41 7.96 -7.12
CA LYS A 450 -7.82 9.12 -6.45
C LYS A 450 -8.88 9.77 -5.56
N TYR A 451 -8.50 10.07 -4.33
CA TYR A 451 -9.23 10.97 -3.44
C TYR A 451 -8.39 12.22 -3.16
N ASP A 452 -9.02 13.39 -3.15
CA ASP A 452 -8.40 14.60 -2.61
C ASP A 452 -8.41 14.62 -1.06
N THR A 453 -7.95 15.72 -0.46
CA THR A 453 -7.91 15.89 1.00
C THR A 453 -9.29 15.83 1.66
N ASN A 454 -10.36 16.10 0.90
CA ASN A 454 -11.76 16.12 1.34
C ASN A 454 -12.49 14.80 1.02
N GLY A 455 -11.81 13.84 0.38
CA GLY A 455 -12.39 12.56 0.00
C GLY A 455 -13.26 12.62 -1.25
N ASN A 456 -13.09 13.63 -2.11
CA ASN A 456 -13.76 13.70 -3.41
C ASN A 456 -13.01 12.87 -4.45
#